data_AF-A0A4R9X2G7-F1
#
_entry.id   AF-A0A4R9X2G7-F1
#
_cell.length_a   1.000
_cell.length_b   1.000
_cell.length_c   1.000
_cell.angle_alpha   90.00
_cell.angle_beta   90.00
_cell.angle_gamma   90.00
#
_symmetry.space_group_name_H-M   'P 1'
#
loop_
_entity.id
_entity.type
_entity.pdbx_description
1 polymer ?
#
loop_
_entity_poly.entity_id
_entity_poly.type
_entity_poly.pdbx_seq_one_letter_code
_entity_poly.pdbx_strand_id
1 'polypeptide(L)'
;MNFQKPTGAIYDVRRLPSERKQSAVLSMFDGLRPSQTFTVVLDFDPDKLKRQFEAFFAGEHIWVCLKPGPPEWLIEIARPQSAR
;
A
#
# COMPACT_ATOMS: atom_id res chain seq x y z
N MET A 1 24.27 0.44 7.15
CA MET A 1 23.01 -0.13 6.62
C MET A 1 22.38 0.86 5.65
N ASN A 2 22.49 0.61 4.35
CA ASN A 2 21.76 1.41 3.36
C ASN A 2 20.31 0.94 3.35
N PHE A 3 19.46 1.60 4.13
CA PHE A 3 18.02 1.50 3.95
C PHE A 3 17.72 2.06 2.56
N GLN A 4 17.46 1.17 1.61
CA GLN A 4 16.97 1.56 0.30
C GLN A 4 15.74 2.44 0.55
N LYS A 5 15.87 3.72 0.22
CA LYS A 5 14.79 4.69 0.33
C LYS A 5 13.64 4.14 -0.52
N PRO A 6 12.41 4.07 0.00
CA PRO A 6 11.27 3.69 -0.83
C PRO A 6 11.25 4.62 -2.04
N THR A 7 11.37 4.06 -3.23
CA THR A 7 11.39 4.82 -4.50
C THR A 7 9.94 5.16 -4.86
N GLY A 8 9.28 5.91 -3.98
CA GLY A 8 7.85 6.21 -4.02
C GLY A 8 7.44 7.05 -2.81
N ALA A 9 6.29 7.72 -2.90
CA ALA A 9 5.75 8.47 -1.77
C ALA A 9 5.42 7.53 -0.61
N ILE A 10 5.93 7.81 0.60
CA ILE A 10 5.61 7.05 1.81
C ILE A 10 4.34 7.65 2.43
N TYR A 11 3.32 6.83 2.57
CA TYR A 11 2.04 7.17 3.15
C TYR A 11 1.88 6.48 4.50
N ASP A 12 2.04 7.25 5.58
CA ASP A 12 1.89 6.75 6.94
C ASP A 12 0.42 6.83 7.38
N VAL A 13 -0.28 5.70 7.41
CA VAL A 13 -1.70 5.67 7.80
C VAL A 13 -1.89 5.56 9.31
N ARG A 14 -0.82 5.44 10.09
CA ARG A 14 -0.92 5.31 11.55
C ARG A 14 -1.40 6.62 12.17
N ARG A 15 -1.13 7.74 11.49
CA ARG A 15 -1.62 9.08 11.84
C ARG A 15 -3.11 9.29 11.52
N LEU A 16 -3.71 8.41 10.73
CA LEU A 16 -5.13 8.49 10.36
C LEU A 16 -5.99 7.71 11.35
N PRO A 17 -7.27 8.09 11.55
CA PRO A 17 -8.20 7.29 12.34
C PRO A 17 -8.44 5.93 11.67
N SER A 18 -8.55 4.88 12.48
CA SER A 18 -8.63 3.47 12.04
C SER A 18 -9.67 3.21 10.95
N GLU A 19 -10.82 3.88 11.04
CA GLU A 19 -11.90 3.82 10.04
C GLU A 19 -11.49 4.38 8.66
N ARG A 20 -10.62 5.39 8.61
CA ARG A 20 -10.19 6.05 7.37
C ARG A 20 -8.91 5.46 6.80
N LYS A 21 -8.11 4.72 7.60
CA LYS A 21 -6.85 4.14 7.14
C LYS A 21 -7.04 3.36 5.85
N GLN A 22 -8.03 2.46 5.82
CA GLN A 22 -8.29 1.61 4.65
C GLN A 22 -8.75 2.42 3.44
N SER A 23 -9.76 3.28 3.61
CA SER A 23 -10.29 4.14 2.54
C SER A 23 -9.21 5.06 1.96
N ALA A 24 -8.33 5.62 2.81
CA ALA A 24 -7.26 6.49 2.35
C ALA A 24 -6.26 5.76 1.45
N VAL A 25 -5.85 4.52 1.80
CA VAL A 25 -4.95 3.73 0.94
C VAL A 25 -5.62 3.37 -0.38
N LEU A 26 -6.89 2.98 -0.35
CA LEU A 26 -7.67 2.67 -1.55
C LEU A 26 -7.78 3.90 -2.47
N SER A 27 -8.15 5.07 -1.93
CA SER A 27 -8.22 6.32 -2.70
C SER A 27 -6.86 6.78 -3.23
N MET A 28 -5.78 6.59 -2.46
CA MET A 28 -4.42 6.85 -2.92
C MET A 28 -4.07 5.95 -4.11
N PHE A 29 -4.41 4.67 -4.04
CA PHE A 29 -4.17 3.75 -5.16
C PHE A 29 -5.02 4.10 -6.39
N ASP A 30 -6.30 4.42 -6.18
CA ASP A 30 -7.24 4.81 -7.23
C ASP A 30 -6.70 5.98 -8.08
N GLY A 31 -6.11 6.99 -7.41
CA GLY A 31 -5.51 8.17 -8.04
C GLY A 31 -4.11 7.98 -8.64
N LEU A 32 -3.45 6.82 -8.47
CA LEU A 32 -2.11 6.59 -9.03
C LEU A 32 -2.15 6.49 -10.55
N ARG A 33 -1.09 6.98 -11.20
CA ARG A 33 -0.93 6.68 -12.63
C ARG A 33 -0.51 5.22 -12.83
N PRO A 34 -0.88 4.61 -13.97
CA PRO A 34 -0.28 3.33 -14.37
C PRO A 34 1.26 3.45 -14.37
N SER A 35 1.94 2.41 -13.90
CA SER A 35 3.39 2.36 -13.63
C SER A 35 3.88 3.18 -12.43
N GLN A 36 3.01 3.76 -11.61
CA GLN A 36 3.42 4.37 -10.34
C GLN A 36 3.31 3.40 -9.17
N THR A 37 4.14 3.66 -8.16
CA THR A 37 4.22 2.89 -6.92
C THR A 37 4.24 3.84 -5.73
N PHE A 38 3.77 3.36 -4.58
CA PHE A 38 3.84 4.07 -3.32
C PHE A 38 3.98 3.07 -2.17
N THR A 39 4.47 3.56 -1.03
CA THR A 39 4.68 2.72 0.14
C THR A 39 3.74 3.14 1.25
N VAL A 40 3.10 2.19 1.91
CA VAL A 40 2.19 2.40 3.02
C VAL A 40 2.79 1.82 4.30
N VAL A 41 2.70 2.58 5.39
CA VAL A 41 3.11 2.16 6.73
C VAL A 41 1.87 1.83 7.55
N LEU A 42 1.71 0.56 7.91
CA LEU A 42 0.61 0.05 8.72
C LEU A 42 1.11 -0.28 10.13
N ASP A 43 0.25 -0.04 11.11
CA ASP A 43 0.42 -0.46 12.52
C ASP A 43 -0.39 -1.72 12.84
N PHE A 44 -1.04 -2.29 11.84
CA PHE A 44 -1.93 -3.42 11.95
C PHE A 44 -1.66 -4.41 10.81
N ASP A 45 -2.26 -5.58 10.93
CA ASP A 45 -2.04 -6.67 9.98
C ASP A 45 -2.45 -6.28 8.54
N PRO A 46 -1.54 -6.42 7.56
CA PRO A 46 -1.79 -6.06 6.17
C PRO A 46 -2.76 -7.01 5.43
N ASP A 47 -3.03 -8.22 5.93
CA ASP A 47 -3.84 -9.23 5.23
C ASP A 47 -5.27 -8.72 4.98
N LYS A 48 -5.85 -8.02 5.97
CA LYS A 48 -7.17 -7.41 5.83
C LYS A 48 -7.22 -6.34 4.75
N LEU A 49 -6.15 -5.53 4.63
CA LEU A 49 -6.07 -4.50 3.59
C LEU A 49 -5.81 -5.12 2.21
N LYS A 50 -4.93 -6.13 2.14
CA LYS A 50 -4.66 -6.88 0.91
C LYS A 50 -5.92 -7.52 0.34
N ARG A 51 -6.72 -8.19 1.18
CA ARG A 51 -8.01 -8.79 0.74
C ARG A 51 -8.99 -7.76 0.20
N GLN A 52 -9.06 -6.56 0.80
CA GLN A 52 -9.89 -5.49 0.26
C GLN A 52 -9.36 -5.01 -1.09
N PHE A 53 -8.05 -4.82 -1.22
CA PHE A 53 -7.41 -4.48 -2.49
C PHE A 53 -7.72 -5.51 -3.58
N GLU A 54 -7.66 -6.79 -3.26
CA GLU A 54 -8.00 -7.86 -4.18
C GLU A 54 -9.48 -7.85 -4.57
N ALA A 55 -10.39 -7.47 -3.66
CA ALA A 55 -11.81 -7.32 -3.97
C ALA A 55 -12.13 -6.10 -4.84
N PHE A 56 -11.41 -4.98 -4.67
CA PHE A 56 -11.65 -3.74 -5.44
C PHE A 56 -10.86 -3.67 -6.76
N PHE A 57 -9.63 -4.20 -6.78
CA PHE A 57 -8.66 -4.07 -7.87
C PHE A 57 -8.10 -5.45 -8.24
N ALA A 58 -9.01 -6.41 -8.46
CA ALA A 58 -8.70 -7.83 -8.68
C ALA A 58 -7.67 -8.03 -9.81
N GLY A 59 -6.42 -8.34 -9.45
CA GLY A 59 -5.32 -8.56 -10.41
C GLY A 59 -4.71 -7.29 -11.01
N GLU A 60 -5.19 -6.11 -10.65
CA GLU A 60 -4.71 -4.82 -11.17
C GLU A 60 -3.75 -4.10 -10.21
N HIS A 61 -3.21 -4.79 -9.21
CA HIS A 61 -2.28 -4.24 -8.24
C HIS A 61 -1.15 -5.23 -7.95
N ILE A 62 0.01 -4.69 -7.61
CA ILE A 62 1.17 -5.44 -7.12
C ILE A 62 1.33 -5.10 -5.65
N TRP A 63 1.46 -6.12 -4.81
CA TRP A 63 1.59 -5.98 -3.36
C TRP A 63 2.93 -6.56 -2.89
N VAL A 64 3.82 -5.73 -2.38
CA VAL A 64 5.16 -6.11 -1.93
C VAL A 64 5.34 -5.76 -0.46
N CYS A 65 5.57 -6.76 0.37
CA CYS A 65 5.89 -6.54 1.79
C CYS A 65 7.38 -6.22 1.94
N LEU A 66 7.72 -4.94 2.12
CA LEU A 66 9.10 -4.49 2.33
C LEU A 66 9.60 -4.74 3.75
N LYS A 67 8.72 -4.52 4.74
CA LYS A 67 9.01 -4.79 6.15
C LYS A 67 7.82 -5.49 6.77
N PRO A 68 7.95 -6.77 7.17
CA PRO A 68 6.96 -7.39 8.05
C PRO A 68 7.17 -6.87 9.48
N GLY A 69 6.11 -6.38 10.12
CA GLY A 69 6.10 -6.03 11.55
C GLY A 69 5.78 -7.24 12.44
N PRO A 70 5.50 -7.03 13.74
CA PRO A 70 5.45 -5.75 14.46
C PRO A 70 6.83 -5.11 14.75
N PRO A 71 6.92 -3.78 15.02
CA PRO A 71 5.81 -2.85 15.30
C PRO A 71 5.18 -2.19 14.07
N GLU A 72 5.80 -2.24 12.89
CA GLU A 72 5.32 -1.54 11.70
C GLU A 72 5.47 -2.45 10.47
N TRP A 73 4.43 -2.49 9.65
CA TRP A 73 4.46 -3.15 8.35
C TRP A 73 4.63 -2.10 7.26
N LEU A 74 5.69 -2.23 6.45
CA LEU A 74 5.87 -1.44 5.24
C LEU A 74 5.46 -2.27 4.05
N ILE A 75 4.44 -1.80 3.36
CA ILE A 75 3.90 -2.43 2.16
C ILE A 75 4.09 -1.47 1.01
N GLU A 76 4.76 -1.90 -0.05
CA GLU A 76 4.79 -1.20 -1.32
C GLU A 76 3.66 -1.73 -2.21
N ILE A 77 2.88 -0.80 -2.74
CA ILE A 77 1.77 -1.07 -3.64
C ILE A 77 2.10 -0.39 -4.97
N ALA A 78 2.03 -1.16 -6.05
CA ALA A 78 2.32 -0.68 -7.39
C ALA A 78 1.14 -0.93 -8.33
N ARG A 79 0.84 0.05 -9.18
CA ARG A 79 -0.16 -0.07 -10.25
C ARG A 79 0.57 -0.47 -11.55
N PRO A 80 0.40 -1.69 -12.07
CA PRO A 80 1.01 -2.11 -13.33
C PRO A 80 0.49 -1.25 -14.49
N GLN A 81 1.31 -1.13 -15.55
CA GLN A 81 0.92 -0.37 -16.76
C GLN A 81 -0.26 -1.00 -17.50
N SER A 82 -0.47 -2.30 -17.31
CA SER A 82 -1.45 -3.12 -18.01
C SER A 82 -2.48 -3.63 -17.03
N ALA A 83 -3.40 -2.76 -16.62
CA ALA A 83 -4.75 -3.18 -16.34
C ALA A 83 -5.41 -3.43 -17.71
N ARG A 84 -5.55 -4.69 -18.11
CA ARG A 84 -6.08 -5.06 -19.42
C ARG A 84 -7.56 -5.39 -19.33
#